data_AF-A0A355FLL2-F1
#
_entry.id   AF-A0A355FLL2-F1
#
_cell.length_a   1.000
_cell.length_b   1.000
_cell.length_c   1.000
_cell.angle_alpha   90.00
_cell.angle_beta   90.00
_cell.angle_gamma   90.00
#
_symmetry.space_group_name_H-M   'P 1'
#
loop_
_entity.id
_entity.type
_entity.pdbx_description
1 polymer ?
#
loop_
_entity_poly.entity_id
_entity_poly.type
_entity_poly.pdbx_seq_one_letter_code
_entity_poly.pdbx_strand_id
1 'polypeptide(L)' 'MVKLLKRCYAALIYLFLYAPILILIIFSFNASKSRANWSGFTLNWYLELFKDRQIMKALYNTVVIALLSSV' A
#
# COMPACT_ATOMS: atom_id res chain seq x y z
N MET A 1 -14.00 -27.04 18.94
CA MET A 1 -12.71 -26.47 19.40
C MET A 1 -11.67 -26.39 18.28
N VAL A 2 -11.33 -27.50 17.59
CA VAL A 2 -10.29 -27.52 16.53
C VAL A 2 -10.57 -26.59 15.33
N LYS A 3 -11.84 -26.41 14.94
CA LYS A 3 -12.24 -25.48 13.86
C LYS A 3 -11.93 -24.01 14.22
N LEU A 4 -12.10 -23.63 15.48
CA LEU A 4 -11.80 -22.28 15.96
C LEU A 4 -10.28 -22.04 15.94
N LEU A 5 -9.50 -23.02 16.43
CA LEU A 5 -8.04 -22.95 16.42
C LEU A 5 -7.47 -22.80 15.00
N LYS A 6 -8.00 -23.55 14.02
CA LYS A 6 -7.61 -23.42 12.60
C LYS A 6 -7.93 -22.04 12.03
N ARG A 7 -9.10 -21.47 12.37
CA ARG A 7 -9.47 -20.11 11.95
C ARG A 7 -8.57 -19.06 12.56
N CYS A 8 -8.27 -19.15 13.86
CA CYS A 8 -7.35 -18.24 14.53
C CYS A 8 -5.95 -18.33 13.95
N TYR A 9 -5.45 -19.54 13.67
CA TYR A 9 -4.14 -19.74 13.04
C TYR A 9 -4.07 -19.11 11.65
N ALA A 10 -5.05 -19.36 10.78
CA ALA A 10 -5.11 -18.74 9.46
C ALA A 10 -5.22 -17.21 9.56
N ALA A 11 -6.05 -16.69 10.47
CA ALA A 11 -6.19 -15.26 10.70
C ALA A 11 -4.87 -14.61 11.13
N LEU A 12 -4.09 -15.27 11.98
CA LEU A 12 -2.80 -14.76 12.46
C LEU A 12 -1.75 -14.76 11.34
N ILE A 13 -1.75 -15.76 10.46
CA ILE A 13 -0.93 -15.77 9.24
C ILE A 13 -1.30 -14.59 8.34
N TYR A 14 -2.58 -14.41 8.03
CA TYR A 14 -3.01 -13.29 7.19
C TYR A 14 -2.67 -11.95 7.84
N LEU A 15 -2.90 -11.79 9.15
CA LEU A 15 -2.53 -10.58 9.88
C LEU A 15 -1.04 -10.30 9.74
N PHE A 16 -0.18 -11.30 9.91
CA PHE A 16 1.26 -11.14 9.76
C PHE A 16 1.66 -10.74 8.33
N LEU A 17 1.07 -11.37 7.31
CA LEU A 17 1.35 -11.07 5.91
C LEU A 17 0.89 -9.66 5.50
N TYR A 18 -0.26 -9.21 6.01
CA TYR A 18 -0.84 -7.92 5.66
C TYR A 18 -0.43 -6.77 6.59
N ALA A 19 0.09 -7.05 7.80
CA ALA A 19 0.59 -6.06 8.74
C ALA A 19 1.60 -5.07 8.12
N PRO A 20 2.65 -5.48 7.37
CA PRO A 20 3.57 -4.53 6.75
C PRO A 20 2.89 -3.63 5.72
N ILE A 21 1.93 -4.17 4.96
CA ILE A 21 1.14 -3.40 3.99
C ILE A 21 0.27 -2.38 4.72
N LEU A 22 -0.35 -2.78 5.83
CA LEU A 22 -1.16 -1.90 6.67
C LEU A 22 -0.32 -0.76 7.28
N ILE A 23 0.90 -1.06 7.73
CA ILE A 23 1.86 -0.05 8.18
C ILE A 23 2.17 0.92 7.04
N LEU A 24 2.47 0.43 5.83
CA LEU A 24 2.71 1.30 4.67
C LEU A 24 1.51 2.21 4.36
N ILE A 25 0.29 1.68 4.44
CA ILE A 25 -0.95 2.45 4.25
C ILE A 25 -1.10 3.52 5.33
N ILE A 26 -0.85 3.21 6.59
CA ILE A 26 -0.92 4.22 7.66
C ILE A 26 0.11 5.31 7.41
N PHE A 27 1.36 4.94 7.11
CA PHE A 27 2.43 5.90 6.86
C PHE A 27 2.28 6.70 5.56
N SER A 28 1.51 6.24 4.56
CA SER A 28 1.24 7.02 3.35
C SER A 28 0.41 8.27 3.63
N PHE A 29 -0.30 8.31 4.76
CA PHE A 29 -1.00 9.50 5.23
C PHE A 29 -0.15 10.40 6.14
N ASN A 30 1.11 10.05 6.42
CA ASN A 30 1.97 10.88 7.28
C ASN A 30 2.40 12.15 6.53
N ALA A 31 2.18 13.32 7.13
CA ALA A 31 2.62 14.60 6.57
C ALA A 31 4.15 14.75 6.49
N SER A 32 4.89 13.97 7.26
CA SER A 32 6.35 13.96 7.28
C SER A 32 6.91 13.13 6.12
N LYS A 33 7.94 13.65 5.44
CA LYS A 33 8.76 12.87 4.50
C LYS A 33 9.62 11.81 5.20
N SER A 34 9.84 11.94 6.50
CA SER A 34 10.61 11.00 7.31
C SER A 34 9.70 9.99 8.01
N ARG A 35 10.05 8.70 7.88
CA ARG A 35 9.38 7.58 8.58
C ARG A 35 9.59 7.60 10.10
N ALA A 36 10.53 8.40 10.60
CA ALA A 36 10.87 8.43 12.03
C ALA A 36 9.84 9.19 12.89
N ASN A 37 9.17 10.21 12.32
CA ASN A 37 8.25 11.07 13.06
C ASN A 37 6.87 11.10 12.38
N TRP A 38 5.82 10.85 13.17
CA TRP A 38 4.44 11.07 12.74
C TRP A 38 4.08 12.55 12.94
N SER A 39 3.97 13.31 11.85
CA SER A 39 3.70 14.76 11.93
C SER A 39 2.25 15.14 11.60
N GLY A 40 1.33 14.17 11.58
CA GLY A 40 -0.09 14.38 11.31
C GLY A 40 -0.58 13.70 10.03
N PHE A 41 -1.90 13.69 9.85
CA PHE A 41 -2.58 13.11 8.68
C PHE A 41 -2.60 14.10 7.50
N THR A 42 -2.31 13.61 6.29
CA THR A 42 -2.41 14.40 5.05
C THR A 42 -2.79 13.55 3.84
N LEU A 43 -3.33 14.20 2.81
CA LEU A 43 -3.53 13.65 1.46
C LEU A 43 -2.63 14.31 0.40
N ASN A 44 -1.72 15.20 0.82
CA ASN A 44 -0.90 16.00 -0.10
C ASN A 44 -0.06 15.11 -1.04
N TRP A 45 0.45 13.97 -0.56
CA TRP A 45 1.24 13.05 -1.39
C TRP A 45 0.42 12.43 -2.53
N TYR A 46 -0.86 12.12 -2.29
CA TYR A 46 -1.75 11.62 -3.33
C TYR A 46 -2.02 12.68 -4.38
N LEU A 47 -2.24 13.94 -3.96
CA LEU A 47 -2.43 15.05 -4.89
C LEU A 47 -1.16 15.34 -5.72
N GLU A 48 0.01 15.26 -5.08
CA GLU A 48 1.30 15.46 -5.74
C GLU A 48 1.59 14.35 -6.75
N LEU A 49 1.24 13.10 -6.42
CA LEU A 49 1.37 11.95 -7.32
C LEU A 49 0.69 12.17 -8.66
N PHE A 50 -0.54 12.72 -8.66
CA PHE A 50 -1.27 12.99 -9.90
C PHE A 50 -0.74 14.20 -10.68
N LYS A 51 -0.01 15.11 -10.03
CA LYS A 51 0.65 16.25 -10.68
C LYS A 51 1.99 15.85 -11.32
N ASP A 52 2.61 14.79 -10.82
CA ASP A 52 3.87 14.29 -11.36
C ASP A 52 3.65 13.55 -12.69
N ARG A 53 3.96 14.25 -13.78
CA ARG A 53 3.83 13.71 -15.15
C ARG A 53 4.73 12.49 -15.38
N GLN A 54 5.89 12.41 -14.73
CA GLN A 54 6.81 11.29 -14.91
C GLN A 54 6.24 10.04 -14.26
N ILE A 55 5.76 10.15 -13.02
CA ILE A 55 5.13 9.02 -12.31
C ILE A 55 3.86 8.56 -13.04
N MET A 56 3.00 9.49 -13.45
CA MET A 56 1.77 9.14 -14.18
C MET A 56 2.06 8.46 -15.53
N LYS A 57 3.09 8.91 -16.26
CA LYS A 57 3.52 8.25 -17.50
C LYS A 57 4.07 6.85 -17.24
N ALA A 58 4.87 6.68 -16.19
CA ALA A 58 5.37 5.37 -15.79
C ALA A 58 4.22 4.41 -15.44
N LEU A 59 3.26 4.86 -14.62
CA LEU A 59 2.06 4.09 -14.27
C LEU A 59 1.26 3.67 -15.51
N TYR A 60 1.00 4.62 -16.42
CA TYR A 60 0.30 4.33 -17.68
C TYR A 60 1.02 3.25 -18.49
N ASN A 61 2.34 3.42 -18.68
CA ASN A 61 3.14 2.44 -19.41
C ASN A 61 3.10 1.06 -18.77
N THR A 62 3.25 0.97 -17.44
CA THR A 62 3.18 -0.29 -16.70
C THR A 62 1.84 -0.98 -16.89
N VAL A 63 0.72 -0.25 -16.79
CA VAL A 63 -0.62 -0.82 -16.99
C VAL A 63 -0.80 -1.31 -18.42
N VAL A 64 -0.42 -0.50 -19.42
CA VAL A 64 -0.50 -0.87 -20.84
C VAL A 64 0.33 -2.12 -21.13
N ILE A 65 1.58 -2.16 -20.67
CA ILE A 65 2.47 -3.32 -20.86
C ILE A 65 1.86 -4.55 -20.19
N ALA A 66 1.43 -4.45 -18.94
CA ALA A 66 0.87 -5.58 -18.20
C ALA A 66 -0.36 -6.18 -18.89
N LEU A 67 -1.25 -5.34 -19.42
CA LEU A 67 -2.43 -5.79 -20.16
C LEU A 67 -2.07 -6.46 -21.48
N LEU A 68 -1.14 -5.88 -22.24
CA LEU A 68 -0.72 -6.42 -23.53
C LEU A 68 0.10 -7.71 -23.40
N SER A 69 0.87 -7.87 -22.32
CA SER A 69 1.69 -9.06 -22.08
C SER A 69 0.95 -10.20 -21.37
N SER A 70 -0.25 -9.95 -20.86
CA SER A 70 -1.02 -10.94 -20.09
C SER A 70 -1.76 -11.96 -20.99
N VAL A 71 -1.71 -11.79 -22.31
CA VAL A 71 -2.32 -12.66 -23.33
C VAL A 71 -1.21 -13.43 -24.04
#